data_AF-A0A3A4VAQ4-F1
#
_entry.id   AF-A0A3A4VAQ4-F1
#
_cell.length_a   1.000
_cell.length_b   1.000
_cell.length_c   1.000
_cell.angle_alpha   90.00
_cell.angle_beta   90.00
_cell.angle_gamma   90.00
#
_symmetry.space_group_name_H-M   'P 1'
#
loop_
_entity.id
_entity.type
_entity.pdbx_description
1 polymer ?
#
loop_
_entity_poly.entity_id
_entity_poly.type
_entity_poly.pdbx_seq_one_letter_code
_entity_poly.pdbx_strand_id
1 'polypeptide(L)'
;MTDKSQEESHLKTNTDDTTFFLPRIARLLESTNEPVAGNNYVGRYKLPVSMHDRLLDQLKKRIFELVGQNTADSSVVLATPSYPIPPGWRKITEYLHRAGILQHPRFTFDRIFNDEPKIYALRLWAAPSPTDGGTMISNGGYSRGVSHDFEEAMSKVIGEVLERYPQTLYRNKDLIRASVASMRKKKAVFLDPFIADHWSPWQKKRFPSRNFDENSIFSFVKGKSLMRKGNAYIPAQMAYLNYRFAENEPMLRHPNSNGAGGMFSYEEAILSGLYELIQRDAFLTKWLAGITPRRIDLSTLKNPDTQRLLKDFARYHLDVHVVETTSDLDVPAFVAVVIDNSGVGPAVTLGGGCGFDQEKAILRALTESIGVRNWLRLRRKDHPGDLLPSVKGREAFTEDWGSNKRLLLWYGTENINEINFFLGGVHTPIDYSKDRLFKMPDEELAYLIDLFRSRGDEYEIFVYEAQHEALNVLGYHSVKVCVPALLPLYLMETYAPLGSKRLADAQKEAGKEGIPATPYPHPFP
;
A
#
# COMPACT_ATOMS: atom_id res chain seq x y z
N MET A 1 2.86 -41.11 66.64
CA MET A 1 3.91 -40.65 67.59
C MET A 1 4.59 -39.48 66.90
N THR A 2 4.08 -38.28 67.17
CA THR A 2 4.72 -37.23 68.02
C THR A 2 5.81 -36.49 67.23
N ASP A 3 5.60 -35.26 66.74
CA ASP A 3 5.37 -33.95 67.38
C ASP A 3 6.68 -33.12 67.38
N LYS A 4 6.58 -31.89 66.82
CA LYS A 4 7.38 -30.66 67.08
C LYS A 4 8.91 -30.67 66.81
N SER A 5 9.59 -29.58 66.44
CA SER A 5 9.28 -28.14 66.34
C SER A 5 10.49 -27.35 65.78
N GLN A 6 10.20 -26.23 65.10
CA GLN A 6 10.91 -24.92 65.06
C GLN A 6 12.28 -24.80 64.35
N GLU A 7 12.32 -24.01 63.25
CA GLU A 7 12.74 -22.58 63.10
C GLU A 7 14.24 -22.53 62.71
N GLU A 8 14.77 -21.76 61.74
CA GLU A 8 14.42 -20.42 61.27
C GLU A 8 15.20 -20.08 59.96
N SER A 9 14.59 -19.21 59.14
CA SER A 9 15.22 -18.18 58.28
C SER A 9 15.90 -18.51 56.92
N HIS A 10 15.22 -18.06 55.85
CA HIS A 10 15.69 -17.12 54.80
C HIS A 10 15.35 -17.49 53.34
N LEU A 11 14.44 -16.67 52.79
CA LEU A 11 14.20 -16.25 51.40
C LEU A 11 14.08 -17.30 50.29
N LYS A 12 12.83 -17.62 49.90
CA LYS A 12 12.43 -17.77 48.49
C LYS A 12 11.03 -17.19 48.26
N THR A 13 10.93 -16.41 47.19
CA THR A 13 9.74 -15.73 46.67
C THR A 13 8.68 -16.73 46.22
N ASN A 14 7.46 -16.54 46.70
CA ASN A 14 6.26 -17.29 46.32
C ASN A 14 5.98 -17.19 44.82
N THR A 15 5.79 -18.36 44.21
CA THR A 15 4.93 -18.58 43.06
C THR A 15 3.48 -18.33 43.45
N ASP A 16 2.72 -17.62 42.62
CA ASP A 16 1.27 -17.75 42.59
C ASP A 16 0.72 -17.54 41.17
N ASP A 17 -0.13 -18.49 40.80
CA ASP A 17 -0.97 -18.57 39.61
C ASP A 17 -1.82 -17.31 39.42
N THR A 18 -1.87 -16.78 38.20
CA THR A 18 -3.04 -16.02 37.71
C THR A 18 -3.30 -16.32 36.24
N THR A 19 -4.03 -17.41 36.01
CA THR A 19 -4.84 -17.63 34.82
C THR A 19 -6.00 -16.62 34.83
N PHE A 20 -5.95 -15.59 33.97
CA PHE A 20 -7.14 -14.77 33.68
C PHE A 20 -7.79 -15.27 32.37
N PHE A 21 -8.84 -16.07 32.55
CA PHE A 21 -9.78 -16.46 31.50
C PHE A 21 -10.52 -15.21 30.98
N LEU A 22 -10.38 -14.88 29.69
CA LEU A 22 -11.30 -13.97 28.99
C LEU A 22 -12.53 -14.78 28.52
N PRO A 23 -13.78 -14.34 28.79
CA PRO A 23 -14.96 -15.00 28.24
C PRO A 23 -15.01 -14.87 26.71
N ARG A 24 -15.52 -15.91 26.02
CA ARG A 24 -15.74 -15.90 24.56
C ARG A 24 -16.71 -14.76 24.16
N ILE A 25 -16.16 -13.69 23.58
CA ILE A 25 -16.86 -12.49 23.08
C ILE A 25 -17.87 -12.81 21.93
N ALA A 26 -17.75 -13.96 21.28
CA ALA A 26 -18.55 -14.32 20.10
C ALA A 26 -20.07 -14.34 20.33
N ARG A 27 -20.56 -14.66 21.54
CA ARG A 27 -22.02 -14.73 21.81
C ARG A 27 -22.71 -13.38 21.98
N LEU A 28 -21.99 -12.29 22.24
CA LEU A 28 -22.63 -10.97 22.44
C LEU A 28 -22.95 -10.26 21.11
N LEU A 29 -22.21 -10.57 20.04
CA LEU A 29 -22.36 -9.95 18.72
C LEU A 29 -23.55 -10.50 17.92
N GLU A 30 -24.12 -11.64 18.32
CA GLU A 30 -25.29 -12.23 17.66
C GLU A 30 -26.62 -11.49 18.00
N SER A 31 -26.61 -10.56 18.95
CA SER A 31 -27.84 -9.95 19.51
C SER A 31 -28.26 -8.60 18.94
N THR A 32 -27.54 -8.01 17.96
CA THR A 32 -27.78 -6.62 17.52
C THR A 32 -28.14 -6.44 16.04
N ASN A 33 -28.60 -7.50 15.36
CA ASN A 33 -29.12 -7.38 13.99
C ASN A 33 -30.59 -6.91 13.99
N GLU A 34 -30.82 -5.60 13.97
CA GLU A 34 -32.03 -5.03 13.36
C GLU A 34 -31.69 -3.84 12.45
N PRO A 35 -32.26 -3.77 11.22
CA PRO A 35 -31.96 -2.72 10.27
C PRO A 35 -32.91 -1.53 10.46
N VAL A 36 -32.39 -0.32 10.67
CA VAL A 36 -33.19 0.91 10.61
C VAL A 36 -32.97 1.59 9.27
N ALA A 37 -34.05 1.63 8.48
CA ALA A 37 -34.18 2.37 7.24
C ALA A 37 -34.04 3.88 7.47
N GLY A 38 -33.22 4.54 6.65
CA GLY A 38 -33.04 5.99 6.69
C GLY A 38 -32.07 6.45 5.63
N ASN A 39 -32.62 7.04 4.57
CA ASN A 39 -31.95 7.58 3.39
C ASN A 39 -30.69 8.39 3.73
N ASN A 40 -29.50 7.90 3.36
CA ASN A 40 -28.26 8.65 3.37
C ASN A 40 -27.31 8.08 2.30
N TYR A 41 -27.10 8.84 1.23
CA TYR A 41 -25.95 8.65 0.34
C TYR A 41 -24.69 9.04 1.12
N VAL A 42 -23.78 8.09 1.32
CA VAL A 42 -22.58 8.29 2.12
C VAL A 42 -21.35 7.95 1.30
N GLY A 43 -20.61 8.98 0.88
CA GLY A 43 -19.36 8.80 0.16
C GLY A 43 -18.21 8.32 1.06
N ARG A 44 -17.24 7.63 0.44
CA ARG A 44 -15.95 7.11 0.95
C ARG A 44 -15.21 7.88 2.07
N TYR A 45 -15.49 9.17 2.30
CA TYR A 45 -14.83 9.98 3.33
C TYR A 45 -15.74 11.00 4.04
N LYS A 46 -17.08 10.87 3.99
CA LYS A 46 -17.98 11.64 4.87
C LYS A 46 -19.15 10.76 5.31
N LEU A 47 -19.12 10.29 6.55
CA LEU A 47 -20.23 9.59 7.20
C LEU A 47 -21.12 10.57 8.00
N PRO A 48 -22.46 10.54 7.81
CA PRO A 48 -23.41 10.95 8.84
C PRO A 48 -23.20 10.02 10.05
N VAL A 49 -22.91 10.63 11.19
CA VAL A 49 -22.35 10.01 12.42
C VAL A 49 -21.18 9.08 12.11
N SER A 50 -19.97 9.62 12.26
CA SER A 50 -18.75 9.03 11.75
C SER A 50 -18.48 7.63 12.33
N MET A 51 -17.79 6.77 11.56
CA MET A 51 -17.22 5.52 12.08
C MET A 51 -16.33 5.82 13.30
N HIS A 52 -15.70 6.99 13.33
CA HIS A 52 -14.97 7.55 14.47
C HIS A 52 -15.86 7.76 15.72
N ASP A 53 -17.10 8.25 15.59
CA ASP A 53 -18.02 8.43 16.72
C ASP A 53 -18.60 7.10 17.22
N ARG A 54 -18.86 6.14 16.31
CA ARG A 54 -19.23 4.77 16.69
C ARG A 54 -18.09 4.00 17.33
N LEU A 55 -16.88 4.17 16.80
CA LEU A 55 -15.63 3.64 17.35
C LEU A 55 -15.35 4.28 18.72
N LEU A 56 -15.53 5.59 18.88
CA LEU A 56 -15.40 6.29 20.15
C LEU A 56 -16.48 5.88 21.15
N ASP A 57 -17.73 5.65 20.75
CA ASP A 57 -18.80 5.27 21.68
C ASP A 57 -18.66 3.80 22.13
N GLN A 58 -18.29 2.90 21.22
CA GLN A 58 -17.95 1.52 21.54
C GLN A 58 -16.63 1.41 22.32
N LEU A 59 -15.60 2.19 21.98
CA LEU A 59 -14.36 2.28 22.75
C LEU A 59 -14.61 2.93 24.10
N LYS A 60 -15.43 3.98 24.22
CA LYS A 60 -15.76 4.61 25.50
C LYS A 60 -16.49 3.64 26.43
N LYS A 61 -17.50 2.90 25.95
CA LYS A 61 -18.16 1.85 26.74
C LYS A 61 -17.19 0.77 27.20
N ARG A 62 -16.35 0.24 26.29
CA ARG A 62 -15.38 -0.82 26.62
C ARG A 62 -14.21 -0.35 27.48
N ILE A 63 -13.70 0.86 27.28
CA ILE A 63 -12.63 1.46 28.08
C ILE A 63 -13.13 1.78 29.50
N PHE A 64 -14.38 2.23 29.62
CA PHE A 64 -15.01 2.49 30.91
C PHE A 64 -15.27 1.21 31.70
N GLU A 65 -15.53 0.09 31.02
CA GLU A 65 -15.67 -1.25 31.62
C GLU A 65 -14.32 -1.94 31.91
N LEU A 66 -13.29 -1.71 31.08
CA LEU A 66 -11.96 -2.34 31.22
C LEU A 66 -11.04 -1.64 32.22
N VAL A 67 -11.22 -0.34 32.43
CA VAL A 67 -10.33 0.48 33.25
C VAL A 67 -11.18 1.29 34.21
N GLY A 68 -11.52 0.66 35.34
CA GLY A 68 -12.03 1.36 36.50
C GLY A 68 -11.18 2.60 36.79
N GLN A 69 -11.83 3.67 37.26
CA GLN A 69 -11.23 4.97 37.57
C GLN A 69 -9.90 4.81 38.30
N ASN A 70 -8.78 5.00 37.59
CA ASN A 70 -7.47 5.49 38.08
C ASN A 70 -6.34 5.05 37.15
N THR A 71 -5.93 5.91 36.22
CA THR A 71 -4.50 6.15 35.99
C THR A 71 -4.34 7.61 35.54
N ALA A 72 -3.91 8.42 36.50
CA ALA A 72 -3.53 9.81 36.31
C ALA A 72 -2.25 9.92 35.47
N ASP A 73 -2.20 11.03 34.73
CA ASP A 73 -1.08 11.65 34.02
C ASP A 73 0.31 11.03 34.17
N SER A 74 0.84 10.55 33.05
CA SER A 74 2.25 10.74 32.73
C SER A 74 2.36 11.38 31.34
N SER A 75 2.75 12.65 31.34
CA SER A 75 3.01 13.44 30.14
C SER A 75 4.32 12.96 29.50
N VAL A 76 4.26 12.49 28.26
CA VAL A 76 5.45 12.28 27.45
C VAL A 76 5.83 13.64 26.86
N VAL A 77 6.86 14.27 27.41
CA VAL A 77 7.40 15.54 26.90
C VAL A 77 8.00 15.29 25.51
N LEU A 78 7.38 15.92 24.50
CA LEU A 78 7.75 15.87 23.09
C LEU A 78 8.86 16.89 22.80
N ALA A 79 10.03 16.44 22.35
CA ALA A 79 10.98 17.34 21.71
C ALA A 79 10.49 17.65 20.28
N THR A 80 9.99 18.88 20.08
CA THR A 80 9.63 19.55 18.80
C THR A 80 8.44 19.01 17.98
N PRO A 81 7.59 19.91 17.45
CA PRO A 81 6.63 20.72 18.21
C PRO A 81 5.52 19.85 18.82
N SER A 82 5.03 20.28 19.98
CA SER A 82 4.06 19.59 20.82
C SER A 82 2.66 19.57 20.19
N TYR A 83 2.41 18.74 19.18
CA TYR A 83 1.05 18.45 18.77
C TYR A 83 0.40 17.56 19.83
N PRO A 84 -0.70 18.00 20.48
CA PRO A 84 -1.41 17.13 21.40
C PRO A 84 -1.97 15.94 20.62
N ILE A 85 -1.47 14.74 20.90
CA ILE A 85 -2.02 13.51 20.32
C ILE A 85 -3.35 13.24 21.03
N PRO A 86 -4.47 13.14 20.30
CA PRO A 86 -5.76 12.82 20.92
C PRO A 86 -5.66 11.52 21.74
N PRO A 87 -6.31 11.42 22.92
CA PRO A 87 -6.15 10.27 23.82
C PRO A 87 -6.42 8.91 23.18
N GLY A 88 -7.34 8.84 22.21
CA GLY A 88 -7.62 7.61 21.45
C GLY A 88 -6.40 7.11 20.67
N TRP A 89 -5.76 7.98 19.90
CA TRP A 89 -4.56 7.64 19.13
C TRP A 89 -3.38 7.23 20.01
N ARG A 90 -3.21 7.90 21.17
CA ARG A 90 -2.18 7.55 22.16
C ARG A 90 -2.37 6.13 22.70
N LYS A 91 -3.60 5.73 23.02
CA LYS A 91 -3.90 4.37 23.51
C LYS A 91 -3.56 3.31 22.46
N ILE A 92 -3.85 3.58 21.19
CA ILE A 92 -3.53 2.67 20.09
C ILE A 92 -2.01 2.52 19.94
N THR A 93 -1.24 3.60 19.91
CA THR A 93 0.22 3.50 19.77
C THR A 93 0.87 2.84 20.99
N GLU A 94 0.37 3.07 22.19
CA GLU A 94 0.80 2.37 23.42
C GLU A 94 0.48 0.87 23.36
N TYR A 95 -0.72 0.49 22.90
CA TYR A 95 -1.08 -0.92 22.70
C TYR A 95 -0.16 -1.60 21.68
N LEU A 96 0.02 -1.00 20.50
CA LEU A 96 0.88 -1.55 19.44
C LEU A 96 2.34 -1.68 19.88
N HIS A 97 2.83 -0.74 20.69
CA HIS A 97 4.16 -0.85 21.29
C HIS A 97 4.26 -2.02 22.27
N ARG A 98 3.29 -2.15 23.21
CA ARG A 98 3.25 -3.28 24.16
C ARG A 98 3.10 -4.63 23.47
N ALA A 99 2.39 -4.68 22.34
CA ALA A 99 2.25 -5.85 21.49
C ALA A 99 3.52 -6.19 20.67
N GLY A 100 4.60 -5.42 20.81
CA GLY A 100 5.84 -5.66 20.07
C GLY A 100 5.75 -5.33 18.57
N ILE A 101 4.79 -4.49 18.15
CA ILE A 101 4.62 -4.06 16.77
C ILE A 101 5.38 -2.76 16.50
N LEU A 102 5.37 -1.82 17.45
CA LEU A 102 6.07 -0.54 17.33
C LEU A 102 7.32 -0.49 18.19
N GLN A 103 8.40 0.09 17.67
CA GLN A 103 9.62 0.37 18.44
C GLN A 103 9.35 1.31 19.60
N HIS A 104 8.56 2.36 19.34
CA HIS A 104 8.17 3.37 20.30
C HIS A 104 6.72 3.79 20.06
N PRO A 105 5.95 4.16 21.11
CA PRO A 105 4.53 4.52 20.99
C PRO A 105 4.33 5.98 20.52
N ARG A 106 5.25 6.52 19.71
CA ARG A 106 5.30 7.95 19.36
C ARG A 106 5.31 8.14 17.85
N PHE A 107 4.49 9.08 17.38
CA PHE A 107 4.59 9.57 16.01
C PHE A 107 5.85 10.41 15.84
N THR A 108 6.53 10.23 14.71
CA THR A 108 7.59 11.13 14.26
C THR A 108 7.03 12.02 13.16
N PHE A 109 7.27 13.33 13.24
CA PHE A 109 6.79 14.28 12.26
C PHE A 109 7.87 14.52 11.21
N ASP A 110 7.49 14.40 9.95
CA ASP A 110 8.31 14.91 8.86
C ASP A 110 8.43 16.43 9.00
N ARG A 111 9.61 16.96 8.67
CA ARG A 111 9.82 18.41 8.74
C ARG A 111 8.91 19.09 7.71
N ILE A 112 8.20 20.10 8.18
CA ILE A 112 7.38 20.98 7.35
C ILE A 112 8.27 22.10 6.82
N PHE A 113 8.23 22.31 5.51
CA PHE A 113 8.93 23.41 4.88
C PHE A 113 8.01 24.63 4.75
N ASN A 114 8.56 25.85 4.87
CA ASN A 114 7.78 27.09 4.83
C ASN A 114 7.40 27.54 3.43
N ASP A 115 8.17 27.11 2.45
CA ASP A 115 8.08 27.39 1.03
C ASP A 115 7.32 26.30 0.25
N GLU A 116 6.48 25.50 0.92
CA GLU A 116 5.70 24.44 0.28
C GLU A 116 4.25 24.35 0.78
N PRO A 117 3.35 23.74 -0.03
CA PRO A 117 2.02 23.35 0.41
C PRO A 117 2.10 22.60 1.74
N LYS A 118 1.34 23.08 2.73
CA LYS A 118 1.37 22.52 4.08
C LYS A 118 0.63 21.19 4.09
N ILE A 119 1.36 20.14 4.50
CA ILE A 119 0.83 18.80 4.63
C ILE A 119 1.39 18.16 5.90
N TYR A 120 0.55 17.45 6.64
CA TYR A 120 1.01 16.62 7.74
C TYR A 120 1.57 15.33 7.16
N ALA A 121 2.80 15.01 7.53
CA ALA A 121 3.43 13.73 7.21
C ALA A 121 4.00 13.14 8.50
N LEU A 122 3.50 11.95 8.85
CA LEU A 122 3.76 11.26 10.11
C LEU A 122 4.39 9.91 9.84
N ARG A 123 5.29 9.46 10.71
CA ARG A 123 5.94 8.15 10.63
C ARG A 123 5.79 7.37 11.93
N LEU A 124 5.68 6.05 11.76
CA LEU A 124 5.81 5.06 12.82
C LEU A 124 6.87 4.03 12.42
N TRP A 125 7.54 3.46 13.42
CA TRP A 125 8.66 2.54 13.25
C TRP A 125 8.27 1.17 13.77
N ALA A 126 8.32 0.16 12.89
CA ALA A 126 8.03 -1.22 13.25
C ALA A 126 9.14 -1.79 14.14
N ALA A 127 8.75 -2.47 15.21
CA ALA A 127 9.68 -3.23 16.03
C ALA A 127 10.30 -4.38 15.21
N PRO A 128 11.60 -4.68 15.40
CA PRO A 128 12.21 -5.84 14.77
C PRO A 128 11.45 -7.10 15.19
N SER A 129 10.94 -7.84 14.21
CA SER A 129 10.28 -9.12 14.45
C SER A 129 10.91 -10.18 13.54
N PRO A 130 11.55 -11.21 14.10
CA PRO A 130 12.26 -12.19 13.30
C PRO A 130 11.29 -13.17 12.64
N THR A 131 11.32 -13.24 11.31
CA THR A 131 10.83 -14.40 10.57
C THR A 131 11.83 -15.56 10.71
N ASP A 132 11.37 -16.80 10.59
CA ASP A 132 12.28 -17.96 10.55
C ASP A 132 12.96 -18.13 9.18
N GLY A 133 12.61 -17.28 8.19
CA GLY A 133 13.29 -17.12 6.91
C GLY A 133 14.56 -16.26 6.97
N GLY A 134 14.92 -15.77 8.16
CA GLY A 134 16.15 -15.00 8.37
C GLY A 134 16.08 -13.57 7.80
N THR A 135 14.89 -13.08 7.44
CA THR A 135 14.69 -11.66 7.12
C THR A 135 14.27 -10.93 8.40
N MET A 136 15.08 -9.99 8.87
CA MET A 136 14.64 -9.05 9.89
C MET A 136 13.90 -7.89 9.24
N ILE A 137 12.81 -7.44 9.85
CA ILE A 137 12.23 -6.12 9.55
C ILE A 137 13.33 -5.09 9.82
N SER A 138 13.78 -4.38 8.79
CA SER A 138 14.86 -3.40 8.93
C SER A 138 14.41 -2.20 9.75
N ASN A 139 15.35 -1.61 10.50
CA ASN A 139 15.15 -0.33 11.18
C ASN A 139 14.97 0.77 10.11
N GLY A 140 13.74 1.19 9.87
CA GLY A 140 13.36 2.17 8.83
C GLY A 140 11.92 2.63 9.05
N GLY A 141 11.60 3.92 8.81
CA GLY A 141 10.25 4.46 8.96
C GLY A 141 9.29 3.65 8.09
N TYR A 142 8.56 2.74 8.73
CA TYR A 142 7.97 1.57 8.10
C TYR A 142 6.62 1.90 7.42
N SER A 143 5.98 2.94 7.95
CA SER A 143 4.70 3.48 7.51
C SER A 143 4.76 5.01 7.53
N ARG A 144 4.04 5.66 6.62
CA ARG A 144 3.98 7.11 6.49
C ARG A 144 2.58 7.59 6.12
N GLY A 145 1.90 8.24 7.06
CA GLY A 145 0.59 8.85 6.84
C GLY A 145 0.73 10.30 6.37
N VAL A 146 0.06 10.64 5.27
CA VAL A 146 0.10 11.97 4.66
C VAL A 146 -1.32 12.51 4.42
N SER A 147 -1.64 13.69 4.97
CA SER A 147 -2.88 14.42 4.70
C SER A 147 -2.77 15.91 5.07
N HIS A 148 -3.69 16.73 4.56
CA HIS A 148 -3.93 18.10 5.03
C HIS A 148 -4.67 18.13 6.37
N ASP A 149 -5.35 17.04 6.74
CA ASP A 149 -5.96 16.85 8.04
C ASP A 149 -5.03 16.05 8.97
N PHE A 150 -4.86 16.54 10.19
CA PHE A 150 -3.90 15.96 11.12
C PHE A 150 -4.33 14.59 11.64
N GLU A 151 -5.62 14.41 11.92
CA GLU A 151 -6.16 13.14 12.40
C GLU A 151 -6.22 12.09 11.30
N GLU A 152 -6.56 12.50 10.08
CA GLU A 152 -6.49 11.62 8.91
C GLU A 152 -5.05 11.13 8.67
N ALA A 153 -4.05 12.00 8.83
CA ALA A 153 -2.65 11.60 8.72
C ALA A 153 -2.25 10.57 9.81
N MET A 154 -2.73 10.73 11.06
CA MET A 154 -2.54 9.74 12.14
C MET A 154 -3.25 8.41 11.83
N SER A 155 -4.47 8.48 11.31
CA SER A 155 -5.23 7.30 10.88
C SER A 155 -4.50 6.55 9.79
N LYS A 156 -4.00 7.24 8.76
CA LYS A 156 -3.27 6.64 7.64
C LYS A 156 -1.99 5.93 8.10
N VAL A 157 -1.18 6.58 8.94
CA VAL A 157 0.08 5.96 9.39
C VAL A 157 -0.16 4.73 10.26
N ILE A 158 -1.19 4.72 11.11
CA ILE A 158 -1.56 3.52 11.90
C ILE A 158 -2.11 2.43 10.99
N GLY A 159 -3.02 2.77 10.07
CA GLY A 159 -3.58 1.82 9.11
C GLY A 159 -2.49 1.15 8.28
N GLU A 160 -1.51 1.90 7.82
CA GLU A 160 -0.37 1.38 7.06
C GLU A 160 0.58 0.53 7.92
N VAL A 161 0.72 0.79 9.24
CA VAL A 161 1.44 -0.12 10.15
C VAL A 161 0.70 -1.45 10.26
N LEU A 162 -0.60 -1.41 10.51
CA LEU A 162 -1.45 -2.60 10.66
C LEU A 162 -1.55 -3.40 9.35
N GLU A 163 -1.52 -2.72 8.21
CA GLU A 163 -1.44 -3.35 6.90
C GLU A 163 -0.09 -4.06 6.74
N ARG A 164 1.02 -3.33 6.83
CA ARG A 164 2.32 -3.84 6.40
C ARG A 164 2.94 -4.83 7.38
N TYR A 165 2.89 -4.55 8.69
CA TYR A 165 3.66 -5.30 9.69
C TYR A 165 3.31 -6.80 9.65
N PRO A 166 2.03 -7.20 9.72
CA PRO A 166 1.65 -8.61 9.60
C PRO A 166 2.09 -9.26 8.29
N GLN A 167 2.12 -8.53 7.17
CA GLN A 167 2.56 -9.05 5.87
C GLN A 167 4.08 -9.25 5.75
N THR A 168 4.85 -8.90 6.79
CA THR A 168 6.27 -9.26 6.89
C THR A 168 6.53 -10.48 7.77
N LEU A 169 5.50 -11.02 8.42
CA LEU A 169 5.61 -12.12 9.36
C LEU A 169 5.25 -13.44 8.68
N TYR A 170 6.17 -13.99 7.90
CA TYR A 170 6.03 -15.34 7.37
C TYR A 170 6.82 -16.36 8.19
N ARG A 171 6.35 -17.61 8.15
CA ARG A 171 7.08 -18.77 8.68
C ARG A 171 7.28 -19.81 7.59
N ASN A 172 8.49 -20.30 7.43
CA ASN A 172 8.87 -21.32 6.44
C ASN A 172 8.04 -22.60 6.60
N LYS A 173 7.71 -22.99 7.84
CA LYS A 173 6.86 -24.16 8.12
C LYS A 173 5.42 -24.03 7.58
N ASP A 174 4.95 -22.80 7.35
CA ASP A 174 3.61 -22.54 6.85
C ASP A 174 3.57 -22.45 5.30
N LEU A 175 4.75 -22.49 4.66
CA LEU A 175 4.89 -22.48 3.20
C LEU A 175 4.87 -23.90 2.64
N ILE A 176 4.25 -24.04 1.47
CA ILE A 176 4.17 -25.29 0.72
C ILE A 176 5.13 -25.20 -0.46
N ARG A 177 6.17 -26.04 -0.47
CA ARG A 177 7.08 -26.15 -1.62
C ARG A 177 6.51 -27.14 -2.64
N ALA A 178 6.25 -26.67 -3.85
CA ALA A 178 5.73 -27.49 -4.94
C ALA A 178 6.19 -26.97 -6.30
N SER A 179 6.28 -27.87 -7.28
CA SER A 179 6.44 -27.49 -8.68
C SER A 179 5.11 -27.15 -9.34
N VAL A 180 5.15 -26.38 -10.42
CA VAL A 180 3.95 -26.03 -11.20
C VAL A 180 3.24 -27.30 -11.71
N ALA A 181 4.00 -28.27 -12.24
CA ALA A 181 3.47 -29.56 -12.67
C ALA A 181 2.73 -30.30 -11.54
N SER A 182 3.27 -30.28 -10.32
CA SER A 182 2.67 -30.92 -9.15
C SER A 182 1.34 -30.24 -8.76
N MET A 183 1.30 -28.90 -8.79
CA MET A 183 0.09 -28.13 -8.51
C MET A 183 -1.03 -28.43 -9.52
N ARG A 184 -0.70 -28.49 -10.81
CA ARG A 184 -1.64 -28.84 -11.88
C ARG A 184 -2.11 -30.29 -11.80
N LYS A 185 -1.21 -31.25 -11.55
CA LYS A 185 -1.55 -32.67 -11.35
C LYS A 185 -2.55 -32.87 -10.22
N LYS A 186 -2.41 -32.09 -9.13
CA LYS A 186 -3.34 -32.08 -7.99
C LYS A 186 -4.63 -31.30 -8.26
N LYS A 187 -4.77 -30.67 -9.44
CA LYS A 187 -5.88 -29.76 -9.78
C LYS A 187 -6.09 -28.68 -8.72
N ALA A 188 -5.00 -28.21 -8.11
CA ALA A 188 -5.06 -27.13 -7.13
C ALA A 188 -5.46 -25.82 -7.84
N VAL A 189 -6.19 -24.95 -7.14
CA VAL A 189 -6.35 -23.55 -7.57
C VAL A 189 -5.13 -22.79 -7.07
N PHE A 190 -4.36 -22.20 -7.98
CA PHE A 190 -3.15 -21.47 -7.61
C PHE A 190 -2.87 -20.34 -8.60
N LEU A 191 -2.16 -19.33 -8.14
CA LEU A 191 -1.61 -18.29 -9.00
C LEU A 191 -0.48 -18.92 -9.81
N ASP A 192 -0.73 -19.12 -11.10
CA ASP A 192 0.20 -19.77 -12.01
C ASP A 192 1.39 -18.84 -12.30
N PRO A 193 2.64 -19.21 -11.93
CA PRO A 193 3.82 -18.40 -12.20
C PRO A 193 4.02 -18.07 -13.67
N PHE A 194 3.55 -18.90 -14.61
CA PHE A 194 3.69 -18.63 -16.04
C PHE A 194 2.80 -17.48 -16.52
N ILE A 195 1.65 -17.25 -15.88
CA ILE A 195 0.79 -16.08 -16.20
C ILE A 195 1.46 -14.81 -15.65
N ALA A 196 2.08 -14.92 -14.47
CA ALA A 196 2.86 -13.84 -13.87
C ALA A 196 4.30 -13.74 -14.43
N ASP A 197 4.66 -14.43 -15.50
CA ASP A 197 6.00 -14.30 -16.08
C ASP A 197 6.07 -13.09 -17.01
N HIS A 198 6.59 -11.97 -16.50
CA HIS A 198 6.70 -10.73 -17.27
C HIS A 198 8.14 -10.43 -17.67
N TRP A 199 9.02 -11.44 -17.67
CA TRP A 199 10.42 -11.29 -18.05
C TRP A 199 10.59 -11.42 -19.56
N SER A 200 11.24 -10.42 -20.17
CA SER A 200 11.58 -10.50 -21.59
C SER A 200 12.64 -11.59 -21.85
N PRO A 201 12.77 -12.11 -23.08
CA PRO A 201 13.82 -13.07 -23.43
C PRO A 201 15.23 -12.56 -23.12
N TRP A 202 15.51 -11.27 -23.32
CA TRP A 202 16.82 -10.70 -23.01
C TRP A 202 17.06 -10.60 -21.50
N GLN A 203 16.03 -10.28 -20.70
CA GLN A 203 16.12 -10.26 -19.24
C GLN A 203 16.43 -11.66 -18.71
N LYS A 204 15.77 -12.68 -19.25
CA LYS A 204 16.03 -14.09 -18.91
C LYS A 204 17.43 -14.56 -19.29
N LYS A 205 17.97 -14.09 -20.43
CA LYS A 205 19.36 -14.35 -20.83
C LYS A 205 20.36 -13.67 -19.89
N ARG A 206 20.10 -12.43 -19.49
CA ARG A 206 20.97 -11.64 -18.60
C ARG A 206 20.92 -12.11 -17.15
N PHE A 207 19.75 -12.54 -16.68
CA PHE A 207 19.51 -12.95 -15.30
C PHE A 207 18.95 -14.38 -15.26
N PRO A 208 19.83 -15.40 -15.23
CA PRO A 208 19.42 -16.80 -15.30
C PRO A 208 18.42 -17.24 -14.23
N SER A 209 18.42 -16.60 -13.05
CA SER A 209 17.47 -16.86 -11.95
C SER A 209 16.00 -16.59 -12.31
N ARG A 210 15.73 -15.91 -13.44
CA ARG A 210 14.38 -15.64 -13.95
C ARG A 210 13.86 -16.74 -14.88
N ASN A 211 14.70 -17.71 -15.24
CA ASN A 211 14.26 -18.86 -16.03
C ASN A 211 13.65 -19.90 -15.11
N PHE A 212 12.51 -20.44 -15.54
CA PHE A 212 11.86 -21.55 -14.87
C PHE A 212 11.02 -22.35 -15.86
N ASP A 213 10.65 -23.55 -15.44
CA ASP A 213 9.87 -24.52 -16.18
C ASP A 213 8.83 -25.18 -15.26
N GLU A 214 8.11 -26.18 -15.79
CA GLU A 214 7.08 -26.94 -15.07
C GLU A 214 7.57 -27.63 -13.80
N ASN A 215 8.87 -27.96 -13.74
CA ASN A 215 9.48 -28.68 -12.63
C ASN A 215 10.07 -27.75 -11.57
N SER A 216 10.17 -26.46 -11.89
CA SER A 216 10.69 -25.45 -11.00
C SER A 216 9.82 -25.31 -9.75
N ILE A 217 10.47 -25.28 -8.58
CA ILE A 217 9.81 -25.31 -7.28
C ILE A 217 9.66 -23.89 -6.75
N PHE A 218 8.45 -23.52 -6.40
CA PHE A 218 8.13 -22.28 -5.69
C PHE A 218 7.63 -22.57 -4.28
N SER A 219 7.79 -21.62 -3.38
CA SER A 219 7.12 -21.63 -2.08
C SER A 219 5.76 -20.95 -2.21
N PHE A 220 4.70 -21.64 -1.81
CA PHE A 220 3.34 -21.13 -1.85
C PHE A 220 2.78 -20.93 -0.44
N VAL A 221 1.99 -19.88 -0.26
CA VAL A 221 1.14 -19.68 0.91
C VAL A 221 -0.31 -19.97 0.55
N LYS A 222 -1.11 -20.39 1.54
CA LYS A 222 -2.56 -20.53 1.39
C LYS A 222 -3.22 -19.15 1.32
N GLY A 223 -4.17 -19.00 0.41
CA GLY A 223 -5.01 -17.81 0.26
C GLY A 223 -6.37 -18.20 -0.30
N LYS A 224 -7.06 -17.24 -0.93
CA LYS A 224 -8.36 -17.44 -1.57
C LYS A 224 -8.32 -17.00 -3.03
N SER A 225 -9.13 -17.65 -3.86
CA SER A 225 -9.54 -17.16 -5.18
C SER A 225 -10.94 -16.58 -5.06
N LEU A 226 -11.13 -15.34 -5.52
CA LEU A 226 -12.43 -14.68 -5.46
C LEU A 226 -13.33 -15.04 -6.64
N MET A 227 -12.77 -15.32 -7.83
CA MET A 227 -13.57 -15.68 -8.99
C MET A 227 -14.03 -17.14 -8.93
N ARG A 228 -13.17 -18.08 -8.51
CA ARG A 228 -13.50 -19.51 -8.31
C ARG A 228 -14.06 -19.83 -6.92
N LYS A 229 -14.11 -18.84 -6.01
CA LYS A 229 -14.70 -18.93 -4.67
C LYS A 229 -14.17 -20.08 -3.83
N GLY A 230 -12.91 -20.02 -3.41
CA GLY A 230 -12.37 -21.05 -2.54
C GLY A 230 -10.91 -20.88 -2.18
N ASN A 231 -10.35 -21.90 -1.52
CA ASN A 231 -8.94 -21.95 -1.17
C ASN A 231 -8.06 -21.96 -2.42
N ALA A 232 -7.00 -21.16 -2.38
CA ALA A 232 -6.01 -21.09 -3.43
C ALA A 232 -4.58 -21.05 -2.86
N TYR A 233 -3.60 -21.19 -3.73
CA TYR A 233 -2.18 -21.07 -3.38
C TYR A 233 -1.53 -19.92 -4.13
N ILE A 234 -0.76 -19.10 -3.42
CA ILE A 234 -0.14 -17.88 -3.95
C ILE A 234 1.38 -18.00 -3.73
N PRO A 235 2.23 -17.73 -4.74
CA PRO A 235 3.67 -17.67 -4.54
C PRO A 235 4.03 -16.70 -3.39
N ALA A 236 4.85 -17.14 -2.46
CA ALA A 236 5.24 -16.37 -1.27
C ALA A 236 5.91 -15.03 -1.63
N GLN A 237 6.61 -15.00 -2.77
CA GLN A 237 7.21 -13.80 -3.37
C GLN A 237 6.21 -12.68 -3.69
N MET A 238 4.93 -13.03 -3.88
CA MET A 238 3.84 -12.10 -4.17
C MET A 238 2.96 -11.83 -2.94
N ALA A 239 3.02 -12.68 -1.91
CA ALA A 239 2.19 -12.58 -0.72
C ALA A 239 2.82 -11.73 0.41
N TYR A 240 4.14 -11.85 0.62
CA TYR A 240 4.84 -11.20 1.73
C TYR A 240 5.75 -10.07 1.26
N LEU A 241 5.92 -9.04 2.09
CA LEU A 241 6.67 -7.82 1.73
C LEU A 241 8.20 -8.00 1.76
N ASN A 242 8.70 -8.96 2.53
CA ASN A 242 10.13 -9.17 2.81
C ASN A 242 10.53 -10.65 2.65
N TYR A 243 9.81 -11.39 1.81
CA TYR A 243 10.07 -12.81 1.58
C TYR A 243 11.50 -13.02 1.08
N ARG A 244 12.23 -13.91 1.75
CA ARG A 244 13.53 -14.38 1.29
C ARG A 244 13.31 -15.67 0.52
N PHE A 245 13.87 -15.72 -0.68
CA PHE A 245 13.64 -16.84 -1.57
C PHE A 245 14.28 -18.10 -1.02
N ALA A 246 13.59 -19.22 -1.23
CA ALA A 246 14.15 -20.51 -0.93
C ALA A 246 15.32 -20.81 -1.88
N GLU A 247 16.20 -21.71 -1.46
CA GLU A 247 17.30 -22.16 -2.30
C GLU A 247 16.77 -22.73 -3.63
N ASN A 248 17.37 -22.29 -4.74
CA ASN A 248 17.01 -22.62 -6.12
C ASN A 248 15.58 -22.25 -6.53
N GLU A 249 14.88 -21.40 -5.77
CA GLU A 249 13.59 -20.85 -6.17
C GLU A 249 13.79 -19.78 -7.26
N PRO A 250 13.12 -19.89 -8.43
CA PRO A 250 13.20 -18.88 -9.46
C PRO A 250 12.62 -17.53 -9.03
N MET A 251 13.17 -16.46 -9.56
CA MET A 251 12.71 -15.10 -9.36
C MET A 251 11.47 -14.83 -10.21
N LEU A 252 10.30 -14.81 -9.59
CA LEU A 252 9.05 -14.36 -10.23
C LEU A 252 8.88 -12.86 -10.05
N ARG A 253 9.03 -12.35 -8.82
CA ARG A 253 8.85 -10.94 -8.46
C ARG A 253 9.73 -10.55 -7.29
N HIS A 254 10.16 -9.29 -7.26
CA HIS A 254 10.70 -8.69 -6.04
C HIS A 254 9.55 -8.44 -5.04
N PRO A 255 9.64 -8.95 -3.80
CA PRO A 255 8.67 -8.64 -2.74
C PRO A 255 8.54 -7.13 -2.52
N ASN A 256 7.31 -6.62 -2.52
CA ASN A 256 7.01 -5.22 -2.24
C ASN A 256 5.57 -5.10 -1.69
N SER A 257 5.09 -3.89 -1.43
CA SER A 257 3.73 -3.64 -0.92
C SER A 257 2.64 -3.67 -1.99
N ASN A 258 2.93 -3.99 -3.26
CA ASN A 258 1.95 -3.92 -4.35
C ASN A 258 0.72 -4.80 -4.13
N GLY A 259 -0.47 -4.17 -4.13
CA GLY A 259 -1.73 -4.85 -3.85
C GLY A 259 -1.98 -5.10 -2.36
N ALA A 260 -1.21 -4.50 -1.46
CA ALA A 260 -1.54 -4.50 -0.04
C ALA A 260 -2.77 -3.61 0.21
N GLY A 261 -3.60 -4.00 1.16
CA GLY A 261 -4.73 -3.20 1.60
C GLY A 261 -5.08 -3.52 3.05
N GLY A 262 -5.36 -2.48 3.83
CA GLY A 262 -5.84 -2.62 5.19
C GLY A 262 -7.04 -1.73 5.47
N MET A 263 -8.10 -2.30 6.04
CA MET A 263 -9.35 -1.62 6.39
C MET A 263 -10.10 -2.37 7.52
N PHE A 264 -11.18 -1.78 8.05
CA PHE A 264 -12.02 -2.40 9.07
C PHE A 264 -13.06 -3.39 8.52
N SER A 265 -13.27 -3.42 7.20
CA SER A 265 -13.98 -4.49 6.50
C SER A 265 -13.02 -5.28 5.61
N TYR A 266 -13.27 -6.58 5.49
CA TYR A 266 -12.53 -7.47 4.59
C TYR A 266 -12.66 -7.04 3.12
N GLU A 267 -13.87 -6.68 2.70
CA GLU A 267 -14.18 -6.21 1.35
C GLU A 267 -13.48 -4.89 1.05
N GLU A 268 -13.50 -3.94 1.98
CA GLU A 268 -12.78 -2.67 1.83
C GLU A 268 -11.26 -2.85 1.74
N ALA A 269 -10.71 -3.82 2.48
CA ALA A 269 -9.28 -4.14 2.41
C ALA A 269 -8.91 -4.71 1.03
N ILE A 270 -9.74 -5.60 0.49
CA ILE A 270 -9.56 -6.14 -0.87
C ILE A 270 -9.70 -5.03 -1.92
N LEU A 271 -10.72 -4.17 -1.82
CA LEU A 271 -10.93 -3.04 -2.72
C LEU A 271 -9.72 -2.10 -2.72
N SER A 272 -9.16 -1.79 -1.55
CA SER A 272 -7.95 -0.98 -1.44
C SER A 272 -6.78 -1.59 -2.22
N GLY A 273 -6.54 -2.90 -2.04
CA GLY A 273 -5.49 -3.61 -2.77
C GLY A 273 -5.75 -3.68 -4.28
N LEU A 274 -7.00 -3.92 -4.71
CA LEU A 274 -7.38 -3.96 -6.13
C LEU A 274 -7.19 -2.61 -6.81
N TYR A 275 -7.66 -1.51 -6.20
CA TYR A 275 -7.50 -0.17 -6.77
C TYR A 275 -6.03 0.22 -6.88
N GLU A 276 -5.19 -0.18 -5.93
CA GLU A 276 -3.75 0.01 -6.03
C GLU A 276 -3.15 -0.76 -7.22
N LEU A 277 -3.53 -2.02 -7.42
CA LEU A 277 -3.07 -2.82 -8.56
C LEU A 277 -3.50 -2.21 -9.90
N ILE A 278 -4.77 -1.82 -10.03
CA ILE A 278 -5.33 -1.24 -11.24
C ILE A 278 -4.64 0.08 -11.57
N GLN A 279 -4.42 0.95 -10.58
CA GLN A 279 -3.75 2.23 -10.74
C GLN A 279 -2.33 2.06 -11.32
N ARG A 280 -1.55 1.14 -10.72
CA ARG A 280 -0.15 0.92 -11.09
C ARG A 280 -0.03 0.24 -12.44
N ASP A 281 -0.90 -0.73 -12.71
CA ASP A 281 -1.02 -1.35 -14.03
C ASP A 281 -1.32 -0.33 -15.13
N ALA A 282 -2.33 0.51 -14.90
CA ALA A 282 -2.76 1.56 -15.82
C ALA A 282 -1.63 2.58 -16.10
N PHE A 283 -0.95 3.03 -15.05
CA PHE A 283 0.19 3.93 -15.16
C PHE A 283 1.36 3.30 -15.92
N LEU A 284 1.82 2.12 -15.50
CA LEU A 284 3.00 1.46 -16.07
C LEU A 284 2.78 1.03 -17.52
N THR A 285 1.57 0.60 -17.85
CA THR A 285 1.21 0.26 -19.24
C THR A 285 1.44 1.47 -20.13
N LYS A 286 0.91 2.65 -19.77
CA LYS A 286 1.10 3.86 -20.59
C LYS A 286 2.54 4.38 -20.57
N TRP A 287 3.19 4.37 -19.40
CA TRP A 287 4.57 4.83 -19.25
C TRP A 287 5.53 4.00 -20.12
N LEU A 288 5.56 2.68 -19.92
CA LEU A 288 6.49 1.79 -20.63
C LEU A 288 6.15 1.65 -22.12
N ALA A 289 4.88 1.79 -22.49
CA ALA A 289 4.47 1.82 -23.89
C ALA A 289 4.69 3.18 -24.56
N GLY A 290 5.10 4.23 -23.83
CA GLY A 290 5.27 5.57 -24.39
C GLY A 290 3.95 6.16 -24.92
N ILE A 291 2.83 5.80 -24.30
CA ILE A 291 1.48 6.26 -24.66
C ILE A 291 1.22 7.57 -23.95
N THR A 292 0.85 8.59 -24.72
CA THR A 292 0.44 9.89 -24.19
C THR A 292 -1.02 9.84 -23.70
N PRO A 293 -1.29 9.91 -22.39
CA PRO A 293 -2.65 9.97 -21.87
C PRO A 293 -3.31 11.34 -22.15
N ARG A 294 -4.65 11.37 -22.12
CA ARG A 294 -5.39 12.64 -22.13
C ARG A 294 -5.19 13.39 -20.81
N ARG A 295 -5.32 14.72 -20.86
CA ARG A 295 -5.21 15.60 -19.70
C ARG A 295 -6.59 16.05 -19.24
N ILE A 296 -6.79 16.11 -17.93
CA ILE A 296 -8.01 16.62 -17.33
C ILE A 296 -7.92 18.13 -17.22
N ASP A 297 -8.94 18.82 -17.73
CA ASP A 297 -9.14 20.23 -17.48
C ASP A 297 -9.53 20.45 -16.01
N LEU A 298 -8.57 20.92 -15.21
CA LEU A 298 -8.71 21.11 -13.77
C LEU A 298 -9.77 22.16 -13.40
N SER A 299 -10.14 23.06 -14.32
CA SER A 299 -11.20 24.05 -14.10
C SER A 299 -12.59 23.43 -13.99
N THR A 300 -12.74 22.18 -14.46
CA THR A 300 -14.01 21.44 -14.46
C THR A 300 -14.26 20.64 -13.18
N LEU A 301 -13.29 20.60 -12.27
CA LEU A 301 -13.37 19.88 -10.99
C LEU A 301 -14.19 20.67 -9.97
N LYS A 302 -15.11 19.99 -9.27
CA LYS A 302 -16.10 20.62 -8.38
C LYS A 302 -15.84 20.34 -6.91
N ASN A 303 -15.03 19.32 -6.59
CA ASN A 303 -14.73 18.93 -5.22
C ASN A 303 -13.98 20.07 -4.49
N PRO A 304 -14.52 20.58 -3.36
CA PRO A 304 -13.92 21.70 -2.64
C PRO A 304 -12.52 21.42 -2.08
N ASP A 305 -12.23 20.18 -1.68
CA ASP A 305 -10.92 19.79 -1.16
C ASP A 305 -9.88 19.77 -2.28
N THR A 306 -10.26 19.27 -3.46
CA THR A 306 -9.44 19.33 -4.68
C THR A 306 -9.15 20.78 -5.08
N GLN A 307 -10.18 21.63 -5.12
CA GLN A 307 -10.02 23.04 -5.46
C GLN A 307 -9.12 23.79 -4.46
N ARG A 308 -9.26 23.50 -3.16
CA ARG A 308 -8.36 24.06 -2.13
C ARG A 308 -6.92 23.64 -2.39
N LEU A 309 -6.70 22.37 -2.68
CA LEU A 309 -5.37 21.83 -2.92
C LEU A 309 -4.71 22.44 -4.17
N LEU A 310 -5.47 22.60 -5.25
CA LEU A 310 -5.00 23.30 -6.46
C LEU A 310 -4.63 24.76 -6.20
N LYS A 311 -5.38 25.47 -5.35
CA LYS A 311 -5.02 26.84 -4.91
C LYS A 311 -3.72 26.86 -4.12
N ASP A 312 -3.49 25.86 -3.27
CA ASP A 312 -2.24 25.74 -2.54
C ASP A 312 -1.07 25.51 -3.50
N PHE A 313 -1.17 24.58 -4.46
CA PHE A 313 -0.13 24.41 -5.48
C PHE A 313 0.17 25.71 -6.25
N ALA A 314 -0.86 26.41 -6.71
CA ALA A 314 -0.71 27.68 -7.43
C ALA A 314 -0.02 28.76 -6.59
N ARG A 315 -0.35 28.85 -5.29
CA ARG A 315 0.28 29.78 -4.34
C ARG A 315 1.80 29.54 -4.21
N TYR A 316 2.25 28.30 -4.36
CA TYR A 316 3.66 27.92 -4.29
C TYR A 316 4.32 27.79 -5.67
N HIS A 317 3.69 28.31 -6.74
CA HIS A 317 4.21 28.27 -8.11
C HIS A 317 4.52 26.85 -8.61
N LEU A 318 3.69 25.88 -8.21
CA LEU A 318 3.78 24.50 -8.65
C LEU A 318 2.78 24.26 -9.79
N ASP A 319 3.30 23.86 -10.94
CA ASP A 319 2.50 23.59 -12.13
C ASP A 319 1.90 22.18 -12.03
N VAL A 320 0.56 22.11 -11.93
CA VAL A 320 -0.15 20.84 -11.72
C VAL A 320 -0.84 20.40 -13.00
N HIS A 321 -0.67 19.13 -13.31
CA HIS A 321 -1.37 18.45 -14.39
C HIS A 321 -1.97 17.15 -13.86
N VAL A 322 -3.16 16.80 -14.34
CA VAL A 322 -3.76 15.49 -14.08
C VAL A 322 -3.96 14.82 -15.41
N VAL A 323 -3.43 13.61 -15.55
CA VAL A 323 -3.62 12.77 -16.73
C VAL A 323 -4.51 11.58 -16.38
N GLU A 324 -5.33 11.15 -17.33
CA GLU A 324 -6.15 9.96 -17.17
C GLU A 324 -5.41 8.73 -17.72
N THR A 325 -5.09 7.81 -16.81
CA THR A 325 -4.37 6.59 -17.12
C THR A 325 -5.28 5.38 -17.28
N THR A 326 -6.61 5.53 -17.12
CA THR A 326 -7.61 4.46 -17.28
C THR A 326 -7.24 3.45 -18.37
N SER A 327 -7.18 2.18 -17.99
CA SER A 327 -6.86 1.06 -18.88
C SER A 327 -8.13 0.43 -19.47
N ASP A 328 -7.95 -0.62 -20.26
CA ASP A 328 -8.98 -1.53 -20.78
C ASP A 328 -9.83 -2.24 -19.70
N LEU A 329 -9.49 -2.10 -18.42
CA LEU A 329 -10.35 -2.52 -17.31
C LEU A 329 -11.51 -1.53 -17.06
N ASP A 330 -11.49 -0.34 -17.65
CA ASP A 330 -12.54 0.68 -17.52
C ASP A 330 -12.87 1.08 -16.07
N VAL A 331 -11.85 1.04 -15.21
CA VAL A 331 -11.90 1.60 -13.85
C VAL A 331 -11.13 2.92 -13.88
N PRO A 332 -11.75 4.06 -13.51
CA PRO A 332 -11.10 5.36 -13.64
C PRO A 332 -9.79 5.42 -12.85
N ALA A 333 -8.72 5.80 -13.53
CA ALA A 333 -7.39 5.94 -12.96
C ALA A 333 -6.73 7.23 -13.43
N PHE A 334 -6.08 7.93 -12.51
CA PHE A 334 -5.50 9.24 -12.73
C PHE A 334 -4.10 9.32 -12.14
N VAL A 335 -3.24 10.10 -12.78
CA VAL A 335 -1.93 10.45 -12.26
C VAL A 335 -1.82 11.97 -12.20
N ALA A 336 -1.54 12.49 -11.02
CA ALA A 336 -1.19 13.89 -10.84
C ALA A 336 0.32 14.05 -11.07
N VAL A 337 0.68 15.01 -11.90
CA VAL A 337 2.05 15.40 -12.23
C VAL A 337 2.24 16.82 -11.73
N VAL A 338 3.20 17.02 -10.83
CA VAL A 338 3.55 18.35 -10.31
C VAL A 338 4.94 18.70 -10.81
N ILE A 339 5.02 19.80 -11.55
CA ILE A 339 6.27 20.36 -12.09
C ILE A 339 6.68 21.58 -11.26
N ASP A 340 7.97 21.63 -10.93
CA ASP A 340 8.61 22.76 -10.27
C ASP A 340 9.81 23.23 -11.11
N ASN A 341 9.65 24.41 -11.71
CA ASN A 341 10.67 25.04 -12.55
C ASN A 341 11.71 25.85 -11.75
N SER A 342 11.56 25.97 -10.42
CA SER A 342 12.41 26.83 -9.59
C SER A 342 13.77 26.22 -9.23
N GLY A 343 13.88 24.89 -9.27
CA GLY A 343 15.05 24.14 -8.78
C GLY A 343 15.19 24.08 -7.25
N VAL A 344 14.24 24.64 -6.48
CA VAL A 344 14.25 24.61 -5.00
C VAL A 344 13.86 23.22 -4.49
N GLY A 345 12.81 22.64 -5.08
CA GLY A 345 12.32 21.31 -4.78
C GLY A 345 12.59 20.31 -5.90
N PRO A 346 12.02 19.10 -5.82
CA PRO A 346 12.06 18.16 -6.92
C PRO A 346 11.32 18.73 -8.12
N ALA A 347 11.97 18.68 -9.29
CA ALA A 347 11.44 19.20 -10.53
C ALA A 347 10.16 18.49 -10.99
N VAL A 348 10.06 17.17 -10.79
CA VAL A 348 8.87 16.37 -11.16
C VAL A 348 8.51 15.43 -10.02
N THR A 349 7.25 15.46 -9.60
CA THR A 349 6.68 14.50 -8.63
C THR A 349 5.34 13.98 -9.11
N LEU A 350 5.10 12.69 -8.87
CA LEU A 350 3.85 12.02 -9.23
C LEU A 350 3.11 11.49 -8.01
N GLY A 351 1.79 11.39 -8.15
CA GLY A 351 0.93 10.62 -7.27
C GLY A 351 -0.21 9.99 -8.06
N GLY A 352 -0.75 8.86 -7.57
CA GLY A 352 -1.75 8.08 -8.26
C GLY A 352 -3.13 8.14 -7.59
N GLY A 353 -4.17 7.98 -8.39
CA GLY A 353 -5.54 7.82 -7.92
C GLY A 353 -6.30 6.79 -8.75
N CYS A 354 -7.13 5.97 -8.12
CA CYS A 354 -8.02 5.05 -8.84
C CYS A 354 -9.31 4.81 -8.06
N GLY A 355 -10.43 4.72 -8.77
CA GLY A 355 -11.76 4.47 -8.20
C GLY A 355 -12.88 5.10 -9.02
N PHE A 356 -14.10 4.62 -8.79
CA PHE A 356 -15.30 5.09 -9.50
C PHE A 356 -15.82 6.46 -9.06
N ASP A 357 -15.28 7.02 -7.97
CA ASP A 357 -15.45 8.45 -7.66
C ASP A 357 -14.20 9.17 -8.19
N GLN A 358 -14.32 9.71 -9.40
CA GLN A 358 -13.16 10.24 -10.13
C GLN A 358 -12.52 11.42 -9.41
N GLU A 359 -13.32 12.33 -8.84
CA GLU A 359 -12.76 13.48 -8.12
C GLU A 359 -12.02 13.07 -6.84
N LYS A 360 -12.51 12.04 -6.11
CA LYS A 360 -11.75 11.46 -4.99
C LYS A 360 -10.47 10.78 -5.45
N ALA A 361 -10.50 10.08 -6.59
CA ALA A 361 -9.29 9.50 -7.17
C ALA A 361 -8.26 10.60 -7.51
N ILE A 362 -8.69 11.69 -8.15
CA ILE A 362 -7.83 12.84 -8.46
C ILE A 362 -7.29 13.50 -7.17
N LEU A 363 -8.12 13.71 -6.16
CA LEU A 363 -7.69 14.25 -4.87
C LEU A 363 -6.61 13.38 -4.22
N ARG A 364 -6.76 12.05 -4.26
CA ARG A 364 -5.75 11.11 -3.79
C ARG A 364 -4.45 11.26 -4.57
N ALA A 365 -4.52 11.33 -5.90
CA ALA A 365 -3.34 11.52 -6.75
C ALA A 365 -2.57 12.81 -6.40
N LEU A 366 -3.29 13.91 -6.19
CA LEU A 366 -2.71 15.19 -5.79
C LEU A 366 -2.10 15.15 -4.38
N THR A 367 -2.75 14.46 -3.43
CA THR A 367 -2.24 14.32 -2.06
C THR A 367 -0.97 13.48 -2.03
N GLU A 368 -0.95 12.38 -2.79
CA GLU A 368 0.22 11.52 -2.92
C GLU A 368 1.41 12.27 -3.54
N SER A 369 1.19 13.08 -4.59
CA SER A 369 2.28 13.83 -5.25
C SER A 369 2.96 14.83 -4.31
N ILE A 370 2.20 15.54 -3.46
CA ILE A 370 2.77 16.41 -2.41
C ILE A 370 3.51 15.60 -1.37
N GLY A 371 2.96 14.44 -0.98
CA GLY A 371 3.63 13.51 -0.08
C GLY A 371 5.02 13.11 -0.60
N VAL A 372 5.11 12.73 -1.87
CA VAL A 372 6.38 12.38 -2.54
C VAL A 372 7.32 13.58 -2.59
N ARG A 373 6.80 14.76 -2.95
CA ARG A 373 7.57 16.01 -2.97
C ARG A 373 8.22 16.32 -1.63
N ASN A 374 7.44 16.31 -0.55
CA ASN A 374 7.94 16.56 0.80
C ASN A 374 9.04 15.55 1.18
N TRP A 375 8.83 14.27 0.87
CA TRP A 375 9.83 13.23 1.16
C TRP A 375 11.12 13.40 0.36
N LEU A 376 11.04 13.73 -0.92
CA LEU A 376 12.23 13.99 -1.76
C LEU A 376 13.03 15.18 -1.26
N ARG A 377 12.37 16.25 -0.80
CA ARG A 377 13.07 17.39 -0.19
C ARG A 377 13.76 17.04 1.12
N LEU A 378 13.11 16.24 1.97
CA LEU A 378 13.74 15.74 3.18
C LEU A 378 14.97 14.89 2.83
N ARG A 379 14.82 13.96 1.88
CA ARG A 379 15.92 13.13 1.40
C ARG A 379 17.10 13.97 0.89
N ARG A 380 16.84 15.03 0.14
CA ARG A 380 17.91 15.94 -0.34
C ARG A 380 18.53 16.76 0.76
N LYS A 381 17.74 17.22 1.74
CA LYS A 381 18.24 17.99 2.87
C LYS A 381 19.10 17.14 3.81
N ASP A 382 18.74 15.88 4.01
CA ASP A 382 19.50 14.95 4.86
C ASP A 382 20.76 14.43 4.15
N HIS A 383 20.83 14.55 2.81
CA HIS A 383 21.96 14.12 1.98
C HIS A 383 22.35 15.20 0.93
N PRO A 384 22.80 16.39 1.34
CA PRO A 384 23.01 17.52 0.42
C PRO A 384 24.21 17.33 -0.53
N GLY A 385 25.17 16.46 -0.18
CA GLY A 385 26.34 16.15 -0.99
C GLY A 385 26.15 15.04 -2.02
N ASP A 386 25.02 14.33 -2.00
CA ASP A 386 24.76 13.24 -2.94
C ASP A 386 24.52 13.82 -4.35
N LEU A 387 25.23 13.29 -5.35
CA LEU A 387 24.99 13.63 -6.74
C LEU A 387 23.61 13.12 -7.18
N LEU A 388 22.92 13.92 -8.00
CA LEU A 388 21.68 13.46 -8.63
C LEU A 388 21.98 12.35 -9.64
N PRO A 389 21.17 11.28 -9.67
CA PRO A 389 21.28 10.25 -10.68
C PRO A 389 21.08 10.81 -12.09
N SER A 390 21.74 10.19 -13.07
CA SER A 390 21.58 10.51 -14.48
C SER A 390 21.53 9.22 -15.30
N VAL A 391 20.64 9.19 -16.29
CA VAL A 391 20.54 8.11 -17.29
C VAL A 391 21.59 8.23 -18.40
N LYS A 392 22.32 9.35 -18.49
CA LYS A 392 23.26 9.58 -19.59
C LYS A 392 24.36 8.52 -19.61
N GLY A 393 24.55 7.88 -20.76
CA GLY A 393 25.56 6.84 -20.98
C GLY A 393 25.22 5.48 -20.36
N ARG A 394 23.98 5.27 -19.93
CA ARG A 394 23.51 3.99 -19.40
C ARG A 394 22.50 3.33 -20.34
N GLU A 395 22.55 2.01 -20.38
CA GLU A 395 21.53 1.21 -21.04
C GLU A 395 20.30 1.12 -20.13
N ALA A 396 19.11 1.36 -20.69
CA ALA A 396 17.88 1.41 -19.92
C ALA A 396 17.55 0.03 -19.30
N PHE A 397 17.10 0.01 -18.05
CA PHE A 397 16.61 -1.20 -17.36
C PHE A 397 17.62 -2.34 -17.16
N THR A 398 18.92 -2.10 -17.32
CA THR A 398 19.96 -3.13 -17.13
C THR A 398 20.73 -3.03 -15.81
N GLU A 399 20.51 -1.96 -15.05
CA GLU A 399 21.14 -1.67 -13.77
C GLU A 399 20.12 -1.21 -12.73
N ASP A 400 20.32 -1.60 -11.48
CA ASP A 400 19.46 -1.19 -10.37
C ASP A 400 20.05 -0.03 -9.59
N TRP A 401 19.26 1.04 -9.44
CA TRP A 401 19.69 2.23 -8.70
C TRP A 401 19.05 2.31 -7.31
N GLY A 402 18.02 1.50 -7.08
CA GLY A 402 17.15 1.54 -5.90
C GLY A 402 16.06 2.61 -6.04
N SER A 403 14.96 2.40 -5.32
CA SER A 403 13.76 3.26 -5.36
C SER A 403 14.08 4.73 -5.11
N ASN A 404 15.00 5.03 -4.19
CA ASN A 404 15.36 6.41 -3.86
C ASN A 404 16.04 7.13 -5.02
N LYS A 405 17.01 6.49 -5.68
CA LYS A 405 17.73 7.11 -6.80
C LYS A 405 16.82 7.28 -8.02
N ARG A 406 15.93 6.32 -8.26
CA ARG A 406 14.90 6.43 -9.30
C ARG A 406 14.06 7.71 -9.16
N LEU A 407 13.60 8.01 -7.95
CA LEU A 407 12.83 9.24 -7.70
C LEU A 407 13.72 10.49 -7.66
N LEU A 408 14.96 10.39 -7.18
CA LEU A 408 15.92 11.51 -7.19
C LEU A 408 16.36 11.93 -8.59
N LEU A 409 16.30 11.05 -9.60
CA LEU A 409 16.50 11.44 -11.01
C LEU A 409 15.60 12.63 -11.37
N TRP A 410 14.36 12.60 -10.92
CA TRP A 410 13.33 13.61 -11.20
C TRP A 410 13.44 14.86 -10.31
N TYR A 411 14.49 14.95 -9.48
CA TYR A 411 14.75 16.16 -8.70
C TYR A 411 15.31 17.29 -9.56
N GLY A 412 16.16 16.97 -10.54
CA GLY A 412 16.83 17.94 -11.40
C GLY A 412 15.93 18.48 -12.50
N THR A 413 15.95 19.80 -12.72
CA THR A 413 15.14 20.48 -13.74
C THR A 413 15.49 20.07 -15.16
N GLU A 414 16.71 19.54 -15.38
CA GLU A 414 17.16 19.01 -16.67
C GLU A 414 16.29 17.86 -17.19
N ASN A 415 15.61 17.12 -16.30
CA ASN A 415 14.80 15.96 -16.66
C ASN A 415 13.31 16.31 -16.89
N ILE A 416 12.90 17.58 -16.75
CA ILE A 416 11.50 17.99 -17.00
C ILE A 416 11.08 17.67 -18.44
N ASN A 417 11.98 17.84 -19.41
CA ASN A 417 11.64 17.57 -20.81
C ASN A 417 11.30 16.09 -21.07
N GLU A 418 11.80 15.18 -20.24
CA GLU A 418 11.61 13.75 -20.41
C GLU A 418 10.21 13.28 -20.02
N ILE A 419 9.44 14.07 -19.26
CA ILE A 419 8.04 13.78 -18.97
C ILE A 419 7.06 14.38 -19.99
N ASN A 420 7.53 15.21 -20.94
CA ASN A 420 6.66 15.92 -21.88
C ASN A 420 5.80 14.97 -22.73
N PHE A 421 6.31 13.78 -23.10
CA PHE A 421 5.52 12.80 -23.84
C PHE A 421 4.25 12.40 -23.07
N PHE A 422 4.33 12.33 -21.74
CA PHE A 422 3.22 11.95 -20.87
C PHE A 422 2.23 13.10 -20.63
N LEU A 423 2.65 14.33 -20.90
CA LEU A 423 1.86 15.56 -20.74
C LEU A 423 1.38 16.17 -22.06
N GLY A 424 1.74 15.58 -23.19
CA GLY A 424 1.41 16.06 -24.53
C GLY A 424 -0.02 15.79 -24.98
N GLY A 425 -0.86 15.21 -24.12
CA GLY A 425 -2.23 14.84 -24.47
C GLY A 425 -3.19 16.02 -24.54
N VAL A 426 -4.28 15.82 -25.28
CA VAL A 426 -5.37 16.80 -25.39
C VAL A 426 -6.02 17.03 -24.02
N HIS A 427 -6.33 18.29 -23.72
CA HIS A 427 -7.10 18.65 -22.52
C HIS A 427 -8.58 18.40 -22.76
N THR A 428 -9.20 17.65 -21.86
CA THR A 428 -10.62 17.34 -21.91
C THR A 428 -11.25 17.55 -20.54
N PRO A 429 -12.51 18.03 -20.47
CA PRO A 429 -13.29 18.00 -19.24
C PRO A 429 -13.35 16.59 -18.65
N ILE A 430 -13.49 16.51 -17.33
CA ILE A 430 -13.77 15.23 -16.66
C ILE A 430 -15.15 14.71 -17.08
N ASP A 431 -15.21 13.42 -17.40
CA ASP A 431 -16.45 12.75 -17.82
C ASP A 431 -17.12 12.07 -16.63
N TYR A 432 -17.96 12.81 -15.92
CA TYR A 432 -18.70 12.30 -14.75
C TYR A 432 -19.65 11.14 -15.09
N SER A 433 -19.94 10.84 -16.36
CA SER A 433 -20.78 9.68 -16.71
C SER A 433 -20.12 8.33 -16.38
N LYS A 434 -18.80 8.34 -16.18
CA LYS A 434 -18.03 7.18 -15.73
C LYS A 434 -18.06 6.98 -14.21
N ASP A 435 -18.63 7.92 -13.46
CA ASP A 435 -18.77 7.75 -12.01
C ASP A 435 -19.75 6.62 -11.71
N ARG A 436 -19.42 5.82 -10.68
CA ARG A 436 -20.32 4.80 -10.14
C ARG A 436 -20.38 4.92 -8.62
N LEU A 437 -21.59 4.88 -8.09
CA LEU A 437 -21.86 4.87 -6.66
C LEU A 437 -22.32 3.49 -6.24
N PHE A 438 -21.62 2.93 -5.26
CA PHE A 438 -21.98 1.68 -4.62
C PHE A 438 -22.48 2.00 -3.21
N LYS A 439 -23.50 1.30 -2.74
CA LYS A 439 -24.04 1.54 -1.40
C LYS A 439 -23.17 0.88 -0.35
N MET A 440 -22.63 -0.28 -0.67
CA MET A 440 -21.85 -1.11 0.24
C MET A 440 -20.57 -1.63 -0.43
N PRO A 441 -19.49 -1.87 0.33
CA PRO A 441 -18.23 -2.39 -0.21
C PRO A 441 -18.35 -3.76 -0.91
N ASP A 442 -19.26 -4.63 -0.47
CA ASP A 442 -19.50 -5.93 -1.08
C ASP A 442 -20.11 -5.81 -2.49
N GLU A 443 -21.01 -4.85 -2.71
CA GLU A 443 -21.56 -4.53 -4.05
C GLU A 443 -20.45 -4.08 -5.00
N GLU A 444 -19.56 -3.19 -4.53
CA GLU A 444 -18.42 -2.68 -5.31
C GLU A 444 -17.42 -3.81 -5.64
N LEU A 445 -17.13 -4.66 -4.66
CA LEU A 445 -16.25 -5.80 -4.84
C LEU A 445 -16.84 -6.83 -5.80
N ALA A 446 -18.14 -7.12 -5.70
CA ALA A 446 -18.83 -8.02 -6.63
C ALA A 446 -18.76 -7.50 -8.07
N TYR A 447 -18.96 -6.19 -8.27
CA TYR A 447 -18.81 -5.56 -9.58
C TYR A 447 -17.39 -5.75 -10.15
N LEU A 448 -16.35 -5.51 -9.34
CA LEU A 448 -14.97 -5.72 -9.79
C LEU A 448 -14.66 -7.20 -10.05
N ILE A 449 -15.18 -8.13 -9.25
CA ILE A 449 -15.01 -9.57 -9.51
C ILE A 449 -15.61 -9.95 -10.86
N ASP A 450 -16.80 -9.45 -11.20
CA ASP A 450 -17.45 -9.72 -12.48
C ASP A 450 -16.70 -9.06 -13.65
N LEU A 451 -16.19 -7.84 -13.45
CA LEU A 451 -15.34 -7.15 -14.41
C LEU A 451 -14.07 -7.97 -14.72
N PHE A 452 -13.31 -8.40 -13.70
CA PHE A 452 -12.11 -9.21 -13.88
C PHE A 452 -12.45 -10.58 -14.48
N ARG A 453 -13.57 -11.20 -14.09
CA ARG A 453 -14.05 -12.46 -14.70
C ARG A 453 -14.32 -12.29 -16.20
N SER A 454 -14.85 -11.15 -16.63
CA SER A 454 -15.10 -10.89 -18.04
C SER A 454 -13.83 -10.78 -18.90
N ARG A 455 -12.67 -10.49 -18.28
CA ARG A 455 -11.35 -10.45 -18.94
C ARG A 455 -10.71 -11.83 -19.10
N GLY A 456 -11.17 -12.84 -18.35
CA GLY A 456 -10.74 -14.23 -18.45
C GLY A 456 -9.93 -14.74 -17.27
N ASP A 457 -9.59 -16.03 -17.29
CA ASP A 457 -8.97 -16.76 -16.18
C ASP A 457 -7.58 -16.22 -15.76
N GLU A 458 -6.88 -15.53 -16.66
CA GLU A 458 -5.58 -14.89 -16.38
C GLU A 458 -5.72 -13.67 -15.42
N TYR A 459 -6.93 -13.12 -15.28
CA TYR A 459 -7.27 -12.01 -14.39
C TYR A 459 -7.85 -12.49 -13.04
N GLU A 460 -7.65 -13.76 -12.67
CA GLU A 460 -8.06 -14.27 -11.35
C GLU A 460 -7.55 -13.39 -10.20
N ILE A 461 -8.45 -13.05 -9.27
CA ILE A 461 -8.13 -12.28 -8.07
C ILE A 461 -7.81 -13.25 -6.93
N PHE A 462 -6.52 -13.30 -6.58
CA PHE A 462 -6.03 -14.03 -5.42
C PHE A 462 -5.87 -13.10 -4.22
N VAL A 463 -6.22 -13.58 -3.04
CA VAL A 463 -6.11 -12.82 -1.78
C VAL A 463 -5.42 -13.67 -0.72
N TYR A 464 -4.31 -13.16 -0.19
CA TYR A 464 -3.75 -13.60 1.08
C TYR A 464 -4.22 -12.65 2.18
N GLU A 465 -4.69 -13.18 3.31
CA GLU A 465 -5.09 -12.38 4.48
C GLU A 465 -4.11 -12.65 5.62
N ALA A 466 -3.39 -11.61 6.03
CA ALA A 466 -2.41 -11.71 7.08
C ALA A 466 -3.10 -11.96 8.44
N GLN A 467 -2.45 -12.77 9.28
CA GLN A 467 -2.98 -13.13 10.59
C GLN A 467 -2.07 -12.57 11.68
N HIS A 468 -2.65 -11.80 12.61
CA HIS A 468 -1.93 -11.28 13.76
C HIS A 468 -2.90 -10.97 14.90
N GLU A 469 -2.50 -11.17 16.16
CA GLU A 469 -3.38 -10.94 17.32
C GLU A 469 -3.91 -9.49 17.35
N ALA A 470 -3.04 -8.51 17.09
CA ALA A 470 -3.44 -7.10 17.04
C ALA A 470 -4.49 -6.78 15.98
N LEU A 471 -4.49 -7.49 14.84
CA LEU A 471 -5.53 -7.33 13.82
C LEU A 471 -6.89 -7.78 14.36
N ASN A 472 -6.92 -8.94 15.03
CA ASN A 472 -8.14 -9.49 15.64
C ASN A 472 -8.67 -8.60 16.77
N VAL A 473 -7.78 -8.09 17.63
CA VAL A 473 -8.15 -7.21 18.75
C VAL A 473 -8.72 -5.89 18.26
N LEU A 474 -8.15 -5.32 17.18
CA LEU A 474 -8.55 -4.03 16.64
C LEU A 474 -9.68 -4.12 15.59
N GLY A 475 -10.08 -5.33 15.19
CA GLY A 475 -11.08 -5.53 14.13
C GLY A 475 -10.59 -5.02 12.77
N TYR A 476 -9.29 -5.14 12.49
CA TYR A 476 -8.67 -4.64 11.28
C TYR A 476 -8.25 -5.81 10.38
N HIS A 477 -8.52 -5.70 9.08
CA HIS A 477 -8.11 -6.67 8.09
C HIS A 477 -6.87 -6.17 7.37
N SER A 478 -5.88 -7.04 7.16
CA SER A 478 -4.72 -6.77 6.30
C SER A 478 -4.65 -7.85 5.23
N VAL A 479 -4.73 -7.44 3.97
CA VAL A 479 -4.74 -8.34 2.82
C VAL A 479 -3.65 -7.98 1.83
N LYS A 480 -3.23 -9.00 1.09
CA LYS A 480 -2.41 -8.89 -0.11
C LYS A 480 -3.18 -9.45 -1.28
N VAL A 481 -3.59 -8.58 -2.18
CA VAL A 481 -4.28 -8.93 -3.42
C VAL A 481 -3.25 -9.15 -4.53
N CYS A 482 -3.46 -10.17 -5.35
CA CYS A 482 -2.61 -10.52 -6.48
C CYS A 482 -3.49 -10.83 -7.70
N VAL A 483 -3.21 -10.18 -8.82
CA VAL A 483 -3.79 -10.51 -10.12
C VAL A 483 -2.63 -10.75 -11.10
N PRO A 484 -2.40 -11.98 -11.57
CA PRO A 484 -1.16 -12.32 -12.26
C PRO A 484 -1.01 -11.63 -13.62
N ALA A 485 -2.10 -11.36 -14.34
CA ALA A 485 -2.07 -10.68 -15.63
C ALA A 485 -1.79 -9.17 -15.57
N LEU A 486 -1.93 -8.51 -14.41
CA LEU A 486 -1.68 -7.07 -14.28
C LEU A 486 -0.18 -6.77 -14.15
N LEU A 487 0.26 -5.65 -14.73
CA LEU A 487 1.65 -5.22 -14.61
C LEU A 487 2.00 -4.95 -13.13
N PRO A 488 3.04 -5.61 -12.59
CA PRO A 488 3.50 -5.35 -11.24
C PRO A 488 4.19 -3.98 -11.16
N LEU A 489 4.02 -3.28 -10.04
CA LEU A 489 4.94 -2.18 -9.72
C LEU A 489 6.34 -2.75 -9.50
N TYR A 490 7.33 -2.09 -10.12
CA TYR A 490 8.73 -2.34 -9.89
C TYR A 490 9.38 -1.08 -9.30
N LEU A 491 10.36 -1.28 -8.42
CA LEU A 491 11.09 -0.21 -7.75
C LEU A 491 12.57 -0.18 -8.13
N MET A 492 12.98 -1.16 -8.93
CA MET A 492 14.32 -1.43 -9.42
C MET A 492 14.22 -1.68 -10.91
N GLU A 493 15.00 -0.97 -11.73
CA GLU A 493 14.77 -0.95 -13.19
C GLU A 493 14.95 -2.31 -13.85
N THR A 494 15.83 -3.17 -13.32
CA THR A 494 15.98 -4.52 -13.87
C THR A 494 14.73 -5.38 -13.68
N TYR A 495 13.79 -4.97 -12.81
CA TYR A 495 12.54 -5.65 -12.52
C TYR A 495 11.35 -5.15 -13.35
N ALA A 496 11.58 -4.24 -14.30
CA ALA A 496 10.53 -3.79 -15.21
C ALA A 496 9.90 -4.99 -15.97
N PRO A 497 8.56 -5.04 -16.09
CA PRO A 497 7.83 -6.17 -16.67
C PRO A 497 7.84 -6.17 -18.22
N LEU A 498 9.03 -6.15 -18.81
CA LEU A 498 9.26 -5.91 -20.24
C LEU A 498 8.89 -7.09 -21.15
N GLY A 499 8.60 -8.26 -20.60
CA GLY A 499 8.09 -9.42 -21.32
C GLY A 499 6.58 -9.62 -21.19
N SER A 500 5.85 -8.68 -20.57
CA SER A 500 4.41 -8.82 -20.37
C SER A 500 3.63 -8.74 -21.69
N LYS A 501 2.70 -9.68 -21.88
CA LYS A 501 1.71 -9.67 -22.97
C LYS A 501 0.90 -8.37 -22.97
N ARG A 502 0.45 -7.92 -21.80
CA ARG A 502 -0.35 -6.69 -21.63
C ARG A 502 0.38 -5.45 -22.11
N LEU A 503 1.69 -5.36 -21.87
CA LEU A 503 2.52 -4.27 -22.36
C LEU A 503 2.70 -4.35 -23.89
N ALA A 504 2.90 -5.55 -24.43
CA ALA A 504 3.02 -5.75 -25.87
C ALA A 504 1.72 -5.40 -26.62
N ASP A 505 0.56 -5.77 -26.08
CA ASP A 505 -0.76 -5.46 -26.64
C ASP A 505 -0.99 -3.94 -26.66
N ALA A 506 -0.72 -3.25 -25.54
CA ALA A 506 -0.86 -1.80 -25.45
C ALA A 506 0.05 -1.04 -26.44
N GLN A 507 1.28 -1.51 -26.64
CA GLN A 507 2.18 -0.92 -27.64
C GLN A 507 1.70 -1.13 -29.07
N LYS A 508 1.23 -2.34 -29.38
CA LYS A 508 0.68 -2.67 -30.70
C LYS A 508 -0.54 -1.81 -31.01
N GLU A 509 -1.45 -1.66 -30.06
CA GLU A 509 -2.63 -0.78 -30.19
C GLU A 509 -2.24 0.68 -30.38
N ALA A 510 -1.16 1.13 -29.74
CA ALA A 510 -0.64 2.49 -29.87
C ALA A 510 0.26 2.72 -31.10
N GLY A 511 0.54 1.68 -31.90
CA GLY A 511 1.46 1.78 -33.04
C GLY A 511 2.89 2.13 -32.65
N LYS A 512 3.34 1.73 -31.45
CA LYS A 512 4.70 1.98 -30.93
C LYS A 512 5.58 0.75 -31.13
N GLU A 513 6.83 0.97 -31.52
CA GLU A 513 7.83 -0.10 -31.67
C GLU A 513 8.79 -0.14 -30.48
N GLY A 514 9.17 -1.35 -30.05
CA GLY A 514 10.19 -1.61 -29.03
C GLY A 514 9.67 -1.56 -27.59
N ILE A 515 9.96 -2.60 -26.79
CA ILE A 515 9.68 -2.63 -25.35
C ILE A 515 10.99 -2.47 -24.56
N PRO A 516 11.10 -1.47 -23.67
CA PRO A 516 10.16 -0.35 -23.43
C PRO A 516 10.33 0.76 -24.47
N ALA A 517 9.27 1.53 -24.71
CA ALA A 517 9.28 2.66 -25.63
C ALA A 517 9.92 3.93 -25.02
N THR A 518 9.98 4.01 -23.68
CA THR A 518 10.69 5.06 -22.95
C THR A 518 11.94 4.50 -22.28
N PRO A 519 13.13 5.14 -22.41
CA PRO A 519 14.34 4.72 -21.73
C PRO A 519 14.40 5.21 -20.27
N TYR A 520 13.44 6.02 -19.82
CA TYR A 520 13.49 6.69 -18.53
C TYR A 520 12.78 5.91 -17.42
N PRO A 521 13.43 5.76 -16.25
CA PRO A 521 12.77 5.29 -15.04
C PRO A 521 11.55 6.14 -14.69
N HIS A 522 10.43 5.52 -14.29
CA HIS A 522 9.23 6.28 -13.94
C HIS A 522 9.39 7.10 -12.65
N PRO A 523 8.72 8.25 -12.49
CA PRO A 523 8.75 9.06 -11.26
C PRO A 523 7.74 8.62 -10.18
N PHE A 524 7.00 7.53 -10.41
CA PHE A 524 5.95 7.07 -9.48
C PHE A 524 6.54 6.41 -8.21
N PRO A 525 6.14 6.76 -6.98
CA PRO A 525 6.83 6.34 -5.74
C PRO A 525 6.91 4.82 -5.50
#